data_AF-A0A420W8Q5-F1
#
_entry.id   AF-A0A420W8Q5-F1
#
_cell.length_a   1.000
_cell.length_b   1.000
_cell.length_c   1.000
_cell.angle_alpha   90.00
_cell.angle_beta   90.00
_cell.angle_gamma   90.00
#
_symmetry.space_group_name_H-M   'P 1'
#
loop_
_entity.id
_entity.type
_entity.pdbx_description
1 polymer ?
#
loop_
_entity_poly.entity_id
_entity_poly.type
_entity_poly.pdbx_seq_one_letter_code
_entity_poly.pdbx_strand_id
1 'polypeptide(L)'
;MVRVTLLLLILIPCIAYAGKEEVCIYNSYNVPPALKLKKKLEEILEEKGYDVSYMADNCDVKLVIGTPALIRVLKKEDFKKLIYTFVLFPEELHIIRENVYGIRIFPLPERSVRVFMKEKGLNNIEVAVPISRKMLPIAKKYLPKKYFKIFVFKKSPSEVFGKLIKYKYVYIFPDPKILKVVNLVNLISFGKENGILFLTGLKDLKNYDVDFVHGVSYEKLANEMVELIDKEPKEKILPCPVEE
;
A
#
# COMPACT_ATOMS: atom_id res chain seq x y z
N MET A 1 -18.97 -66.27 -34.24
CA MET A 1 -19.20 -64.93 -34.81
C MET A 1 -19.35 -63.96 -33.65
N VAL A 2 -18.31 -63.18 -33.40
CA VAL A 2 -18.19 -62.26 -32.27
C VAL A 2 -18.92 -60.96 -32.62
N ARG A 3 -19.88 -60.53 -31.80
CA ARG A 3 -20.36 -59.15 -31.77
C ARG A 3 -20.40 -58.67 -30.32
N VAL A 4 -19.20 -58.44 -29.79
CA VAL A 4 -18.99 -57.52 -28.68
C VAL A 4 -19.11 -56.13 -29.29
N THR A 5 -20.32 -55.61 -29.35
CA THR A 5 -20.52 -54.20 -29.71
C THR A 5 -20.30 -53.38 -28.45
N LEU A 6 -19.03 -53.02 -28.31
CA LEU A 6 -18.42 -52.06 -27.41
C LEU A 6 -19.35 -50.86 -27.13
N LEU A 7 -20.18 -50.96 -26.09
CA LEU A 7 -20.79 -49.80 -25.45
C LEU A 7 -19.73 -49.19 -24.54
N LEU A 8 -18.64 -48.70 -25.17
CA LEU A 8 -17.78 -47.70 -24.55
C LEU A 8 -18.61 -46.43 -24.51
N LEU A 9 -19.44 -46.33 -23.47
CA LEU A 9 -19.84 -45.06 -22.90
C LEU A 9 -18.53 -44.33 -22.62
N ILE A 10 -18.14 -43.49 -23.58
CA ILE A 10 -17.14 -42.46 -23.40
C ILE A 10 -17.72 -41.60 -22.28
N LEU A 11 -17.41 -41.97 -21.04
CA LEU A 11 -17.24 -41.06 -19.92
C LEU A 11 -16.20 -40.05 -20.40
N ILE A 12 -16.64 -39.07 -21.19
CA ILE A 12 -15.97 -37.80 -21.29
C ILE A 12 -16.05 -37.29 -19.86
N PRO A 13 -14.95 -37.20 -19.09
CA PRO A 13 -15.00 -36.32 -17.96
C PRO A 13 -15.25 -34.95 -18.59
N CYS A 14 -16.47 -34.43 -18.43
CA CYS A 14 -16.68 -33.00 -18.42
C CYS A 14 -15.80 -32.47 -17.29
N ILE A 15 -14.50 -32.34 -17.57
CA ILE A 15 -13.66 -31.36 -16.96
C ILE A 15 -14.32 -30.07 -17.42
N ALA A 16 -15.30 -29.63 -16.65
CA ALA A 16 -15.64 -28.22 -16.61
C ALA A 16 -14.31 -27.55 -16.28
N TYR A 17 -13.60 -27.11 -17.31
CA TYR A 17 -12.71 -25.98 -17.20
C TYR A 17 -13.62 -24.87 -16.70
N ALA A 18 -13.79 -24.77 -15.38
CA ALA A 18 -14.13 -23.52 -14.75
C ALA A 18 -13.06 -22.57 -15.31
N GLY A 19 -13.49 -21.68 -16.21
CA GLY A 19 -12.58 -20.74 -16.86
C GLY A 19 -11.73 -20.11 -15.77
N LYS A 20 -10.40 -20.21 -15.92
CA LYS A 20 -9.52 -19.55 -14.96
C LYS A 20 -9.89 -18.07 -14.96
N GLU A 21 -10.08 -17.49 -13.79
CA GLU A 21 -10.47 -16.08 -13.68
C GLU A 21 -9.46 -15.22 -14.46
N GLU A 22 -9.97 -14.33 -15.32
CA GLU A 22 -9.14 -13.42 -16.11
C GLU A 22 -8.64 -12.30 -15.20
N VAL A 23 -7.32 -12.11 -15.14
CA VAL A 23 -6.67 -11.15 -14.24
C VAL A 23 -6.02 -10.03 -15.03
N CYS A 24 -6.36 -8.79 -14.69
CA CYS A 24 -5.75 -7.58 -15.27
C CYS A 24 -4.87 -6.88 -14.23
N ILE A 25 -3.71 -6.36 -14.65
CA ILE A 25 -2.86 -5.49 -13.83
C ILE A 25 -2.89 -4.05 -14.36
N TYR A 26 -3.37 -3.12 -13.54
CA TYR A 26 -3.37 -1.68 -13.83
C TYR A 26 -2.31 -0.97 -12.99
N ASN A 27 -1.26 -0.47 -13.64
CA ASN A 27 -0.26 0.36 -12.98
C ASN A 27 -0.36 1.81 -13.48
N SER A 28 -0.67 2.75 -12.57
CA SER A 28 -0.72 4.18 -12.88
C SER A 28 0.57 4.94 -12.57
N TYR A 29 1.57 4.28 -11.98
CA TYR A 29 2.82 4.92 -11.59
C TYR A 29 4.00 4.40 -12.42
N ASN A 30 4.70 5.33 -13.06
CA ASN A 30 5.95 5.06 -13.76
C ASN A 30 7.17 5.27 -12.83
N VAL A 31 7.11 4.69 -11.64
CA VAL A 31 8.19 4.76 -10.64
C VAL A 31 8.78 3.38 -10.38
N PRO A 32 10.09 3.25 -10.10
CA PRO A 32 10.74 1.94 -9.98
C PRO A 32 10.06 0.96 -9.01
N PRO A 33 9.57 1.38 -7.81
CA PRO A 33 8.79 0.51 -6.92
C PRO A 33 7.55 -0.13 -7.56
N ALA A 34 6.77 0.66 -8.30
CA ALA A 34 5.52 0.20 -8.92
C ALA A 34 5.80 -0.71 -10.13
N LEU A 35 6.84 -0.39 -10.92
CA LEU A 35 7.30 -1.23 -12.02
C LEU A 35 7.83 -2.58 -11.52
N LYS A 36 8.61 -2.57 -10.42
CA LYS A 36 9.10 -3.80 -9.79
C LYS A 36 7.97 -4.69 -9.30
N LEU A 37 6.95 -4.11 -8.64
CA LEU A 37 5.79 -4.86 -8.19
C LEU A 37 5.00 -5.43 -9.37
N LYS A 38 4.74 -4.62 -10.41
CA LYS A 38 4.03 -5.08 -11.61
C LYS A 38 4.70 -6.33 -12.20
N LYS A 39 6.02 -6.28 -12.42
CA LYS A 39 6.78 -7.42 -12.96
C LYS A 39 6.65 -8.67 -12.07
N LYS A 40 6.70 -8.51 -10.74
CA LYS A 40 6.53 -9.61 -9.80
C LYS A 40 5.13 -10.21 -9.82
N LEU A 41 4.09 -9.40 -10.01
CA LEU A 41 2.72 -9.89 -10.17
C LEU A 41 2.58 -10.71 -11.46
N GLU A 42 3.13 -10.22 -12.57
CA GLU A 42 3.14 -10.96 -13.86
C GLU A 42 3.79 -12.33 -13.69
N GLU A 43 4.99 -12.39 -13.10
CA GLU A 43 5.72 -13.64 -12.83
C GLU A 43 4.89 -14.64 -11.98
N ILE A 44 4.32 -14.19 -10.85
CA ILE A 44 3.58 -15.08 -9.93
C ILE A 44 2.24 -15.54 -10.52
N LEU A 45 1.55 -14.68 -11.29
CA LEU A 45 0.31 -15.04 -11.94
C LEU A 45 0.53 -16.11 -13.02
N GLU A 46 1.59 -15.97 -13.82
CA GLU A 46 1.99 -16.97 -14.80
C GLU A 46 2.35 -18.30 -14.13
N GLU A 47 3.14 -18.27 -13.05
CA GLU A 47 3.51 -19.48 -12.27
C GLU A 47 2.29 -20.22 -11.70
N LYS A 48 1.29 -19.50 -11.21
CA LYS A 48 0.01 -20.07 -10.74
C LYS A 48 -0.97 -20.39 -11.87
N GLY A 49 -0.61 -20.02 -13.09
CA GLY A 49 -1.36 -20.31 -14.31
C GLY A 49 -2.64 -19.49 -14.47
N TYR A 50 -2.76 -18.30 -13.89
CA TYR A 50 -3.87 -17.39 -14.19
C TYR A 50 -3.78 -16.89 -15.65
N ASP A 51 -4.92 -16.55 -16.23
CA ASP A 51 -4.96 -15.90 -17.55
C ASP A 51 -4.74 -14.40 -17.38
N VAL A 52 -3.55 -13.93 -17.73
CA VAL A 52 -3.16 -12.51 -17.59
C VAL A 52 -3.55 -11.78 -18.85
N SER A 53 -4.62 -10.98 -18.76
CA SER A 53 -5.09 -10.21 -19.90
C SER A 53 -4.44 -8.84 -19.95
N TYR A 54 -3.87 -8.57 -21.10
CA TYR A 54 -3.33 -7.25 -21.45
C TYR A 54 -4.42 -6.36 -22.11
N MET A 55 -5.61 -6.91 -22.38
CA MET A 55 -6.77 -6.17 -22.90
C MET A 55 -7.57 -5.60 -21.72
N ALA A 56 -7.22 -4.37 -21.37
CA ALA A 56 -7.37 -3.79 -20.05
C ALA A 56 -8.79 -3.45 -19.58
N ASP A 57 -9.88 -4.01 -20.11
CA ASP A 57 -11.23 -3.55 -19.73
C ASP A 57 -12.16 -4.64 -19.15
N ASN A 58 -12.04 -5.90 -19.57
CA ASN A 58 -13.02 -6.96 -19.25
C ASN A 58 -12.43 -8.13 -18.43
N CYS A 59 -11.65 -7.86 -17.38
CA CYS A 59 -11.17 -8.89 -16.47
C CYS A 59 -12.09 -9.09 -15.26
N ASP A 60 -12.25 -10.35 -14.83
CA ASP A 60 -12.92 -10.71 -13.57
C ASP A 60 -12.23 -10.07 -12.37
N VAL A 61 -10.90 -10.16 -12.33
CA VAL A 61 -10.09 -9.68 -11.21
C VAL A 61 -9.14 -8.57 -11.65
N LYS A 62 -9.19 -7.45 -10.95
CA LYS A 62 -8.38 -6.26 -11.26
C LYS A 62 -7.38 -6.02 -10.15
N LEU A 63 -6.10 -6.23 -10.44
CA LEU A 63 -4.98 -5.86 -9.58
C LEU A 63 -4.54 -4.43 -9.91
N VAL A 64 -4.56 -3.54 -8.93
CA VAL A 64 -4.37 -2.11 -9.15
C VAL A 64 -3.21 -1.53 -8.33
N ILE A 65 -2.32 -0.84 -9.01
CA ILE A 65 -1.17 -0.15 -8.44
C ILE A 65 -1.37 1.36 -8.63
N GLY A 66 -1.63 2.03 -7.50
CA GLY A 66 -1.69 3.49 -7.41
C GLY A 66 -3.10 4.09 -7.45
N THR A 67 -3.24 5.25 -6.80
CA THR A 67 -4.52 5.95 -6.65
C THR A 67 -5.18 6.33 -7.99
N PRO A 68 -4.46 6.86 -9.01
CA PRO A 68 -5.11 7.21 -10.27
C PRO A 68 -5.73 6.02 -11.01
N ALA A 69 -5.05 4.86 -11.02
CA ALA A 69 -5.60 3.63 -11.59
C ALA A 69 -6.83 3.15 -10.82
N LEU A 70 -6.78 3.20 -9.48
CA LEU A 70 -7.91 2.80 -8.63
C LEU A 70 -9.16 3.63 -8.93
N ILE A 71 -9.03 4.96 -8.99
CA ILE A 71 -10.15 5.85 -9.31
C ILE A 71 -10.71 5.55 -10.71
N ARG A 72 -9.85 5.23 -11.68
CA ARG A 72 -10.29 4.88 -13.05
C ARG A 72 -11.08 3.57 -13.06
N VAL A 73 -10.60 2.54 -12.39
CA VAL A 73 -11.26 1.22 -12.35
C VAL A 73 -12.59 1.30 -11.60
N LEU A 74 -12.63 2.00 -10.47
CA LEU A 74 -13.86 2.17 -9.69
C LEU A 74 -15.00 2.88 -10.45
N LYS A 75 -14.68 3.73 -11.42
CA LYS A 75 -15.70 4.41 -12.25
C LYS A 75 -16.37 3.49 -13.27
N LYS A 76 -15.71 2.39 -13.66
CA LYS A 76 -16.25 1.48 -14.68
C LYS A 76 -17.22 0.45 -14.10
N GLU A 77 -17.15 0.19 -12.79
CA GLU A 77 -17.98 -0.77 -12.02
C GLU A 77 -18.06 -2.20 -12.56
N ASP A 78 -17.31 -2.51 -13.60
CA ASP A 78 -17.24 -3.82 -14.24
C ASP A 78 -16.03 -4.60 -13.70
N PHE A 79 -16.23 -5.35 -12.61
CA PHE A 79 -15.27 -6.31 -12.07
C PHE A 79 -15.94 -7.22 -11.03
N LYS A 80 -15.52 -8.48 -10.99
CA LYS A 80 -15.89 -9.40 -9.91
C LYS A 80 -15.11 -9.09 -8.64
N LYS A 81 -13.81 -8.81 -8.74
CA LYS A 81 -12.93 -8.51 -7.60
C LYS A 81 -11.89 -7.43 -7.92
N LEU A 82 -11.63 -6.53 -6.98
CA LEU A 82 -10.65 -5.46 -7.11
C LEU A 82 -9.67 -5.52 -5.95
N ILE A 83 -8.38 -5.63 -6.24
CA ILE A 83 -7.31 -5.70 -5.24
C ILE A 83 -6.34 -4.57 -5.54
N TYR A 84 -6.15 -3.65 -4.60
CA TYR A 84 -5.31 -2.47 -4.82
C TYR A 84 -4.16 -2.35 -3.82
N THR A 85 -3.12 -1.64 -4.24
CA THR A 85 -2.02 -1.21 -3.38
C THR A 85 -1.45 0.13 -3.87
N PHE A 86 -0.44 0.68 -3.19
CA PHE A 86 0.13 2.00 -3.51
C PHE A 86 -0.89 3.16 -3.41
N VAL A 87 -1.94 2.99 -2.60
CA VAL A 87 -2.97 4.02 -2.39
C VAL A 87 -2.77 4.65 -1.01
N LEU A 88 -2.50 5.96 -1.02
CA LEU A 88 -2.42 6.74 0.22
C LEU A 88 -3.84 7.02 0.72
N PHE A 89 -4.14 6.56 1.93
CA PHE A 89 -5.42 6.81 2.64
C PHE A 89 -6.65 6.40 1.83
N PRO A 90 -6.81 5.10 1.54
CA PRO A 90 -7.98 4.60 0.81
C PRO A 90 -9.32 4.99 1.44
N GLU A 91 -9.36 5.28 2.75
CA GLU A 91 -10.57 5.75 3.43
C GLU A 91 -11.10 7.09 2.91
N GLU A 92 -10.22 7.98 2.44
CA GLU A 92 -10.61 9.28 1.87
C GLU A 92 -11.26 9.13 0.49
N LEU A 93 -11.09 7.97 -0.14
CA LEU A 93 -11.67 7.67 -1.44
C LEU A 93 -13.06 7.01 -1.30
N HIS A 94 -13.52 6.72 -0.07
CA HIS A 94 -14.80 6.05 0.20
C HIS A 94 -15.00 4.72 -0.56
N ILE A 95 -13.93 3.96 -0.76
CA ILE A 95 -13.88 2.77 -1.64
C ILE A 95 -14.23 1.45 -0.96
N ILE A 96 -14.79 1.49 0.26
CA ILE A 96 -15.11 0.27 1.01
C ILE A 96 -16.35 -0.38 0.39
N ARG A 97 -16.13 -1.33 -0.53
CA ARG A 97 -17.15 -2.17 -1.17
C ARG A 97 -16.91 -3.64 -0.83
N GLU A 98 -17.87 -4.52 -1.09
CA GLU A 98 -17.80 -5.94 -0.74
C GLU A 98 -16.60 -6.65 -1.39
N ASN A 99 -16.44 -6.45 -2.68
CA ASN A 99 -15.45 -7.09 -3.53
C ASN A 99 -14.15 -6.26 -3.75
N VAL A 100 -13.89 -5.29 -2.86
CA VAL A 100 -12.73 -4.38 -2.96
C VAL A 100 -11.80 -4.59 -1.76
N TYR A 101 -10.58 -5.01 -2.05
CA TYR A 101 -9.54 -5.32 -1.07
C TYR A 101 -8.30 -4.47 -1.31
N GLY A 102 -7.62 -4.08 -0.23
CA GLY A 102 -6.43 -3.24 -0.29
C GLY A 102 -5.27 -3.80 0.50
N ILE A 103 -4.05 -3.60 0.03
CA ILE A 103 -2.84 -3.79 0.82
C ILE A 103 -2.16 -2.43 0.99
N ARG A 104 -2.07 -1.98 2.24
CA ARG A 104 -1.48 -0.68 2.57
C ARG A 104 0.02 -0.71 2.34
N ILE A 105 0.56 0.44 1.93
CA ILE A 105 2.01 0.69 1.94
C ILE A 105 2.36 1.75 2.99
N PHE A 106 1.36 2.53 3.43
CA PHE A 106 1.51 3.66 4.33
C PHE A 106 0.21 3.97 5.09
N PRO A 107 0.30 4.60 6.28
CA PRO A 107 1.38 4.54 7.26
C PRO A 107 1.38 3.19 7.98
N LEU A 108 2.55 2.89 8.54
CA LEU A 108 2.92 1.65 9.22
C LEU A 108 1.82 1.14 10.17
N PRO A 109 1.35 -0.11 10.00
CA PRO A 109 0.59 -0.81 11.03
C PRO A 109 1.34 -0.76 12.36
N GLU A 110 0.63 -0.86 13.49
CA GLU A 110 1.24 -0.77 14.83
C GLU A 110 2.44 -1.71 15.00
N ARG A 111 2.38 -2.89 14.39
CA ARG A 111 3.48 -3.86 14.33
C ARG A 111 4.74 -3.26 13.69
N SER A 112 4.61 -2.62 12.52
CA SER A 112 5.74 -2.06 11.78
C SER A 112 6.33 -0.83 12.47
N VAL A 113 5.49 -0.01 13.14
CA VAL A 113 5.98 1.05 14.05
C VAL A 113 6.80 0.45 15.19
N ARG A 114 6.32 -0.64 15.80
CA ARG A 114 7.00 -1.28 16.93
C ARG A 114 8.36 -1.85 16.55
N VAL A 115 8.47 -2.51 15.40
CA VAL A 115 9.75 -3.03 14.88
C VAL A 115 10.72 -1.86 14.66
N PHE A 116 10.28 -0.81 13.98
CA PHE A 116 11.09 0.38 13.75
C PHE A 116 11.61 1.03 15.03
N MET A 117 10.71 1.26 16.01
CA MET A 117 11.08 1.85 17.30
C MET A 117 12.10 0.96 18.03
N LYS A 118 11.99 -0.36 17.90
CA LYS A 118 12.96 -1.30 18.47
C LYS A 118 14.32 -1.20 17.79
N GLU A 119 14.37 -1.24 16.46
CA GLU A 119 15.62 -1.19 15.69
C GLU A 119 16.39 0.12 15.89
N LYS A 120 15.68 1.23 15.99
CA LYS A 120 16.29 2.54 16.23
C LYS A 120 16.55 2.84 17.72
N GLY A 121 16.26 1.90 18.62
CA GLY A 121 16.43 2.09 20.06
C GLY A 121 15.52 3.17 20.66
N LEU A 122 14.37 3.43 20.04
CA LEU A 122 13.41 4.50 20.38
C LEU A 122 12.23 4.04 21.24
N ASN A 123 12.26 2.83 21.81
CA ASN A 123 11.10 2.20 22.47
C ASN A 123 10.40 3.06 23.55
N ASN A 124 11.09 4.04 24.14
CA ASN A 124 10.58 4.96 25.16
C ASN A 124 10.68 6.44 24.74
N ILE A 125 10.93 6.73 23.46
CA ILE A 125 11.10 8.09 22.95
C ILE A 125 9.83 8.51 22.22
N GLU A 126 9.26 9.62 22.64
CA GLU A 126 8.10 10.22 21.98
C GLU A 126 8.55 10.91 20.67
N VAL A 127 7.98 10.50 19.54
CA VAL A 127 8.28 11.06 18.22
C VAL A 127 7.23 12.11 17.86
N ALA A 128 7.67 13.33 17.55
CA ALA A 128 6.75 14.40 17.17
C ALA A 128 6.28 14.25 15.72
N VAL A 129 5.03 14.63 15.44
CA VAL A 129 4.45 14.52 14.10
C VAL A 129 3.68 15.78 13.74
N PRO A 130 4.21 16.68 12.89
CA PRO A 130 3.43 17.78 12.35
C PRO A 130 2.34 17.22 11.43
N ILE A 131 1.11 17.68 11.58
CA ILE A 131 -0.04 17.24 10.77
C ILE A 131 -0.93 18.44 10.44
N SER A 132 -1.39 18.56 9.21
CA SER A 132 -2.37 19.58 8.85
C SER A 132 -3.73 19.24 9.46
N ARG A 133 -4.52 20.26 9.79
CA ARG A 133 -5.88 20.08 10.33
C ARG A 133 -6.74 19.09 9.52
N LYS A 134 -6.60 19.06 8.19
CA LYS A 134 -7.36 18.16 7.31
C LYS A 134 -6.97 16.68 7.52
N MET A 135 -5.68 16.40 7.73
CA MET A 135 -5.16 15.04 7.85
C MET A 135 -5.21 14.49 9.28
N LEU A 136 -5.67 15.28 10.26
CA LEU A 136 -5.71 14.87 11.67
C LEU A 136 -6.53 13.58 11.93
N PRO A 137 -7.74 13.39 11.37
CA PRO A 137 -8.51 12.17 11.61
C PRO A 137 -7.76 10.91 11.14
N ILE A 138 -7.15 11.01 9.95
CA ILE A 138 -6.34 9.96 9.35
C ILE A 138 -5.10 9.69 10.22
N ALA A 139 -4.34 10.73 10.57
CA ALA A 139 -3.15 10.58 11.39
C ALA A 139 -3.44 9.89 12.73
N LYS A 140 -4.55 10.22 13.39
CA LYS A 140 -4.98 9.55 14.63
C LYS A 140 -5.29 8.06 14.46
N LYS A 141 -5.77 7.65 13.29
CA LYS A 141 -6.04 6.24 12.97
C LYS A 141 -4.74 5.44 12.80
N TYR A 142 -3.71 6.09 12.24
CA TYR A 142 -2.50 5.42 11.78
C TYR A 142 -1.28 5.58 12.69
N LEU A 143 -1.31 6.54 13.62
CA LEU A 143 -0.18 6.80 14.52
C LEU A 143 -0.57 6.41 15.94
N PRO A 144 -0.03 5.30 16.47
CA PRO A 144 -0.29 4.91 17.85
C PRO A 144 0.17 6.00 18.82
N LYS A 145 -0.75 6.47 19.67
CA LYS A 145 -0.50 7.57 20.63
C LYS A 145 0.64 7.28 21.60
N LYS A 146 0.97 6.01 21.83
CA LYS A 146 2.09 5.58 22.68
C LYS A 146 3.44 6.05 22.14
N TYR A 147 3.61 6.10 20.82
CA TYR A 147 4.89 6.41 20.18
C TYR A 147 4.92 7.81 19.56
N PHE A 148 3.76 8.34 19.18
CA PHE A 148 3.67 9.57 18.40
C PHE A 148 2.86 10.66 19.07
N LYS A 149 3.40 11.88 19.05
CA LYS A 149 2.71 13.10 19.46
C LYS A 149 2.42 14.01 18.29
N ILE A 150 1.14 14.20 18.03
CA ILE A 150 0.66 14.97 16.89
C ILE A 150 0.60 16.46 17.22
N PHE A 151 1.24 17.28 16.39
CA PHE A 151 1.16 18.74 16.41
C PHE A 151 0.40 19.25 15.19
N VAL A 152 -0.75 19.86 15.43
CA VAL A 152 -1.65 20.29 14.35
C VAL A 152 -1.30 21.70 13.88
N PHE A 153 -1.16 21.88 12.56
CA PHE A 153 -1.01 23.19 11.91
C PHE A 153 -2.14 23.48 10.91
N LYS A 154 -2.36 24.76 10.56
CA LYS A 154 -3.43 25.18 9.64
C LYS A 154 -2.92 25.42 8.23
N LYS A 155 -1.94 26.30 8.03
CA LYS A 155 -1.43 26.73 6.73
C LYS A 155 -0.09 26.07 6.40
N SER A 156 0.87 26.13 7.33
CA SER A 156 2.26 25.69 7.13
C SER A 156 2.80 24.90 8.33
N PRO A 157 3.70 23.92 8.13
CA PRO A 157 4.38 23.24 9.23
C PRO A 157 5.20 24.20 10.12
N SER A 158 5.60 25.37 9.62
CA SER A 158 6.33 26.37 10.40
C SER A 158 5.59 26.85 11.66
N GLU A 159 4.25 26.80 11.65
CA GLU A 159 3.40 27.15 12.80
C GLU A 159 3.69 26.30 14.04
N VAL A 160 4.28 25.11 13.87
CA VAL A 160 4.57 24.18 14.96
C VAL A 160 6.06 24.03 15.24
N PHE A 161 6.96 24.76 14.56
CA PHE A 161 8.41 24.63 14.74
C PHE A 161 8.86 24.84 16.19
N GLY A 162 8.34 25.86 16.87
CA GLY A 162 8.65 26.09 18.30
C GLY A 162 8.21 24.96 19.24
N LYS A 163 7.31 24.08 18.79
CA LYS A 163 6.97 22.84 19.51
C LYS A 163 7.88 21.68 19.09
N LEU A 164 8.17 21.56 17.79
CA LEU A 164 9.01 20.50 17.24
C LEU A 164 10.47 20.58 17.73
N ILE A 165 11.01 21.76 17.99
CA ILE A 165 12.38 21.96 18.47
C ILE A 165 12.70 21.21 19.78
N LYS A 166 11.67 20.87 20.56
CA LYS A 166 11.81 20.12 21.82
C LYS A 166 12.01 18.62 21.61
N TYR A 167 11.96 18.16 20.36
CA TYR A 167 11.98 16.74 20.00
C TYR A 167 13.21 16.44 19.16
N LYS A 168 13.95 15.39 19.57
CA LYS A 168 15.08 14.87 18.78
C LYS A 168 14.62 14.19 17.48
N TYR A 169 13.42 13.62 17.47
CA TYR A 169 12.88 12.87 16.34
C TYR A 169 11.53 13.44 15.89
N VAL A 170 11.39 13.67 14.59
CA VAL A 170 10.15 14.10 13.96
C VAL A 170 9.78 13.16 12.82
N TYR A 171 8.56 12.63 12.83
CA TYR A 171 8.05 11.81 11.74
C TYR A 171 7.36 12.67 10.67
N ILE A 172 7.83 12.55 9.43
CA ILE A 172 7.20 13.14 8.25
C ILE A 172 6.09 12.20 7.78
N PHE A 173 4.88 12.51 8.22
CA PHE A 173 3.67 11.86 7.74
C PHE A 173 3.38 12.24 6.28
N PRO A 174 2.74 11.37 5.46
CA PRO A 174 2.36 11.69 4.08
C PRO A 174 1.19 12.68 4.00
N ASP A 175 1.35 13.86 4.60
CA ASP A 175 0.39 14.95 4.56
C ASP A 175 0.63 15.81 3.30
N PRO A 176 -0.36 15.99 2.41
CA PRO A 176 -0.20 16.76 1.18
C PRO A 176 0.30 18.20 1.38
N LYS A 177 0.00 18.84 2.52
CA LYS A 177 0.54 20.17 2.82
C LYS A 177 2.01 20.11 3.20
N ILE A 178 2.45 19.07 3.92
CA ILE A 178 3.86 18.89 4.26
C ILE A 178 4.66 18.55 2.99
N LEU A 179 4.14 17.64 2.17
CA LEU A 179 4.81 17.15 0.96
C LEU A 179 4.90 18.18 -0.17
N LYS A 180 4.31 19.39 -0.02
CA LYS A 180 4.63 20.49 -0.92
C LYS A 180 6.11 20.82 -0.81
N VAL A 181 6.80 20.90 -1.94
CA VAL A 181 8.26 21.12 -2.03
C VAL A 181 8.74 22.20 -1.07
N VAL A 182 8.13 23.40 -1.09
CA VAL A 182 8.51 24.52 -0.21
C VAL A 182 8.38 24.16 1.27
N ASN A 183 7.29 23.51 1.67
CA ASN A 183 7.06 23.14 3.07
C ASN A 183 7.99 22.01 3.53
N LEU A 184 8.25 21.05 2.65
CA LEU A 184 9.16 19.94 2.92
C LEU A 184 10.59 20.45 3.08
N VAL A 185 11.07 21.29 2.17
CA VAL A 185 12.40 21.92 2.26
C VAL A 185 12.51 22.74 3.53
N ASN A 186 11.52 23.60 3.83
CA ASN A 186 11.52 24.39 5.06
C ASN A 186 11.56 23.53 6.32
N LEU A 187 10.82 22.42 6.35
CA LEU A 187 10.82 21.49 7.48
C LEU A 187 12.19 20.81 7.63
N ILE A 188 12.77 20.33 6.52
CA ILE A 188 14.08 19.65 6.52
C ILE A 188 15.18 20.61 6.97
N SER A 189 15.24 21.83 6.41
CA SER A 189 16.22 22.85 6.79
C SER A 189 16.11 23.20 8.28
N PHE A 190 14.89 23.42 8.77
CA PHE A 190 14.66 23.65 10.20
C PHE A 190 15.20 22.51 11.07
N GLY A 191 14.99 21.25 10.68
CA GLY A 191 15.52 20.14 11.46
C GLY A 191 17.04 20.05 11.42
N LYS A 192 17.67 20.30 10.26
CA LYS A 192 19.14 20.35 10.14
C LYS A 192 19.75 21.42 11.05
N GLU A 193 19.18 22.61 11.05
CA GLU A 193 19.63 23.73 11.89
C GLU A 193 19.49 23.46 13.40
N ASN A 194 18.57 22.58 13.78
CA ASN A 194 18.22 22.32 15.18
C ASN A 194 18.58 20.90 15.64
N GLY A 195 19.36 20.14 14.87
CA GLY A 195 19.78 18.78 15.23
C GLY A 195 18.64 17.76 15.33
N ILE A 196 17.53 17.99 14.64
CA ILE A 196 16.37 17.11 14.60
C ILE A 196 16.57 16.05 13.53
N LEU A 197 16.35 14.79 13.89
CA LEU A 197 16.36 13.66 12.97
C LEU A 197 14.95 13.41 12.44
N PHE A 198 14.78 13.51 11.13
CA PHE A 198 13.51 13.20 10.50
C PHE A 198 13.40 11.71 10.20
N LEU A 199 12.20 11.18 10.44
CA LEU A 199 11.81 9.81 10.18
C LEU A 199 10.70 9.80 9.15
N THR A 200 10.70 8.86 8.21
CA THR A 200 9.57 8.73 7.27
C THR A 200 9.47 7.34 6.70
N GLY A 201 8.26 6.88 6.41
CA GLY A 201 8.11 5.71 5.57
C GLY A 201 8.38 6.00 4.08
N LEU A 202 8.54 7.27 3.66
CA LEU A 202 8.57 7.68 2.25
C LEU A 202 9.97 7.50 1.64
N LYS A 203 10.14 6.50 0.76
CA LYS A 203 11.47 6.11 0.27
C LYS A 203 12.18 7.21 -0.50
N ASP A 204 11.40 8.02 -1.21
CA ASP A 204 11.90 9.11 -2.03
C ASP A 204 12.55 10.22 -1.19
N LEU A 205 12.24 10.28 0.11
CA LEU A 205 12.85 11.25 1.03
C LEU A 205 14.21 10.81 1.57
N LYS A 206 14.66 9.58 1.31
CA LYS A 206 15.96 9.06 1.76
C LYS A 206 17.13 9.94 1.29
N ASN A 207 17.00 10.56 0.11
CA ASN A 207 18.04 11.43 -0.46
C ASN A 207 18.15 12.80 0.23
N TYR A 208 17.29 13.09 1.22
CA TYR A 208 17.26 14.35 1.96
C TYR A 208 17.71 14.20 3.42
N ASP A 209 18.55 13.22 3.71
CA ASP A 209 19.01 12.86 5.08
C ASP A 209 17.85 12.53 6.04
N VAL A 210 16.74 12.01 5.50
CA VAL A 210 15.61 11.53 6.29
C VAL A 210 15.76 10.04 6.49
N ASP A 211 15.70 9.62 7.75
CA ASP A 211 15.80 8.23 8.15
C ASP A 211 14.54 7.46 7.72
N PHE A 212 14.74 6.46 6.85
CA PHE A 212 13.68 5.70 6.23
C PHE A 212 13.20 4.56 7.14
N VAL A 213 11.89 4.41 7.29
CA VAL A 213 11.26 3.37 8.08
C VAL A 213 10.88 2.18 7.20
N HIS A 214 11.72 1.15 7.21
CA HIS A 214 11.56 -0.20 6.64
C HIS A 214 11.24 -0.35 5.15
N GLY A 215 11.91 -1.32 4.51
CA GLY A 215 11.64 -1.75 3.15
C GLY A 215 10.33 -2.52 3.04
N VAL A 216 9.55 -2.23 1.98
CA VAL A 216 8.41 -3.05 1.55
C VAL A 216 8.95 -4.32 0.92
N SER A 217 8.53 -5.49 1.41
CA SER A 217 8.85 -6.75 0.72
C SER A 217 7.95 -6.89 -0.50
N TYR A 218 8.45 -6.52 -1.68
CA TYR A 218 7.67 -6.58 -2.92
C TYR A 218 7.26 -8.00 -3.30
N GLU A 219 8.05 -9.00 -2.90
CA GLU A 219 7.74 -10.41 -3.14
C GLU A 219 6.58 -10.88 -2.26
N LYS A 220 6.63 -10.60 -0.95
CA LYS A 220 5.49 -10.88 -0.05
C LYS A 220 4.25 -10.09 -0.47
N LEU A 221 4.42 -8.83 -0.88
CA LEU A 221 3.32 -7.99 -1.39
C LEU A 221 2.66 -8.60 -2.62
N ALA A 222 3.45 -9.01 -3.61
CA ALA A 222 2.92 -9.62 -4.83
C ALA A 222 2.20 -10.95 -4.51
N ASN A 223 2.79 -11.79 -3.66
CA ASN A 223 2.16 -13.03 -3.21
C ASN A 223 0.84 -12.78 -2.48
N GLU A 224 0.79 -11.84 -1.53
CA GLU A 224 -0.44 -11.50 -0.82
C GLU A 224 -1.53 -10.98 -1.78
N MET A 225 -1.17 -10.14 -2.76
CA MET A 225 -2.13 -9.68 -3.77
C MET A 225 -2.69 -10.83 -4.61
N VAL A 226 -1.86 -11.79 -5.00
CA VAL A 226 -2.31 -12.95 -5.77
C VAL A 226 -3.11 -13.92 -4.89
N GLU A 227 -2.74 -14.12 -3.63
CA GLU A 227 -3.54 -14.93 -2.70
C GLU A 227 -4.94 -14.36 -2.45
N LEU A 228 -5.07 -13.02 -2.48
CA LEU A 228 -6.35 -12.35 -2.40
C LEU A 228 -7.25 -12.60 -3.60
N ILE A 229 -6.78 -13.20 -4.70
CA ILE A 229 -7.64 -13.63 -5.81
C ILE A 229 -8.58 -14.72 -5.30
N ASP A 230 -8.01 -15.79 -4.75
CA ASP A 230 -8.78 -16.97 -4.31
C ASP A 230 -9.37 -16.84 -2.90
N LYS A 231 -8.71 -16.06 -2.03
CA LYS A 231 -9.07 -15.99 -0.60
C LYS A 231 -9.84 -14.72 -0.26
N GLU A 232 -10.73 -14.83 0.72
CA GLU A 232 -11.32 -13.68 1.40
C GLU A 232 -10.61 -13.44 2.73
N PRO A 233 -9.95 -12.28 2.92
CA PRO A 233 -9.29 -11.95 4.17
C PRO A 233 -10.31 -11.54 5.24
N LYS A 234 -9.95 -11.76 6.51
CA LYS A 234 -10.74 -11.26 7.66
C LYS A 234 -10.86 -9.73 7.67
N GLU A 235 -9.85 -9.04 7.15
CA GLU A 235 -9.82 -7.58 7.03
C GLU A 235 -9.75 -7.17 5.56
N LYS A 236 -10.57 -6.20 5.14
CA LYS A 236 -10.55 -5.70 3.75
C LYS A 236 -9.28 -4.95 3.38
N ILE A 237 -8.58 -4.39 4.36
CA ILE A 237 -7.38 -3.60 4.15
C ILE A 237 -6.24 -4.19 4.97
N LEU A 238 -5.39 -4.95 4.30
CA LEU A 238 -4.26 -5.64 4.90
C LEU A 238 -3.09 -4.69 5.19
N PRO A 239 -2.27 -4.99 6.21
CA PRO A 239 -1.03 -4.28 6.50
C PRO A 239 0.01 -4.42 5.38
N CYS A 240 0.97 -3.50 5.32
CA CYS A 240 2.11 -3.64 4.40
C CYS A 240 3.02 -4.81 4.82
N PRO A 241 3.37 -5.72 3.92
CA PRO A 241 4.42 -6.70 4.21
C PRO A 241 5.78 -6.01 4.24
N VAL A 242 6.55 -6.33 5.27
CA VAL A 242 7.90 -5.77 5.52
C VAL A 242 8.96 -6.83 5.22
N GLU A 243 10.14 -6.36 4.77
CA GLU A 243 11.35 -7.20 4.73
C GLU A 243 11.72 -7.59 6.18
N GLU A 244 12.03 -8.88 6.39
CA GLU A 244 12.48 -9.44 7.68
C GLU A 244 14.00 -9.41 7.78
#